data_AF-A0A916BB95-F1
#
_entry.id   AF-A0A916BB95-F1
#
_cell.length_a   1.000
_cell.length_b   1.000
_cell.length_c   1.000
_cell.angle_alpha   90.00
_cell.angle_beta   90.00
_cell.angle_gamma   90.00
#
_symmetry.space_group_name_H-M   'P 1'
#
loop_
_entity.id
_entity.type
_entity.pdbx_description
1 polymer ?
#
loop_
_entity_poly.entity_id
_entity_poly.type
_entity_poly.pdbx_seq_one_letter_code
_entity_poly.pdbx_strand_id
1 'polypeptide(L)'
;MMRMVMVVLLAFSGTALAEGGMLQGSCAACHNITGPAAQTLKDAFAKKGPDLFYAGNKYRQEWLVSWLQKPARIRPAGMFYGGHVKTGSKGDEIDPSTLISHVVLSKADATSVAAELMKLKPHNDLIAKEKIEPGSVPRQMGEMAFNKFLGCMACHLIEPEYGGFSGPELYTAAKRLQPEYMASFIRSPQAWDRKSMMPNKQLSDGNIQKMVHYLETLSKEGTNGN
;
A
#
# COMPACT_ATOMS: atom_id res chain seq x y z
N MET A 1 49.83 -48.82 -2.96
CA MET A 1 48.35 -48.84 -3.04
C MET A 1 47.81 -47.72 -2.17
N MET A 2 47.41 -46.59 -2.76
CA MET A 2 46.62 -45.56 -2.08
C MET A 2 45.70 -44.95 -3.14
N ARG A 3 44.39 -45.15 -2.96
CA ARG A 3 43.34 -44.86 -3.96
C ARG A 3 43.14 -43.35 -4.10
N MET A 4 43.21 -42.84 -5.33
CA MET A 4 42.68 -41.52 -5.71
C MET A 4 41.16 -41.51 -5.46
N VAL A 5 40.69 -40.60 -4.61
CA VAL A 5 39.26 -40.30 -4.44
C VAL A 5 38.91 -39.21 -5.43
N MET A 6 38.18 -39.58 -6.48
CA MET A 6 37.67 -38.67 -7.50
C MET A 6 36.42 -37.97 -6.95
N VAL A 7 36.52 -36.68 -6.64
CA VAL A 7 35.36 -35.87 -6.23
C VAL A 7 34.56 -35.50 -7.47
N VAL A 8 33.42 -36.18 -7.67
CA VAL A 8 32.43 -35.82 -8.68
C VAL A 8 31.60 -34.66 -8.12
N LEU A 9 31.87 -33.44 -8.60
CA LEU A 9 30.99 -32.30 -8.41
C LEU A 9 29.72 -32.51 -9.26
N LEU A 10 28.67 -33.03 -8.62
CA LEU A 10 27.31 -33.00 -9.15
C LEU A 10 26.81 -31.55 -9.11
N ALA A 11 26.80 -30.90 -10.27
CA ALA A 11 26.09 -29.65 -10.45
C ALA A 11 24.58 -29.91 -10.27
N PHE A 12 24.00 -29.37 -9.20
CA PHE A 12 22.55 -29.27 -9.06
C PHE A 12 22.03 -28.20 -10.03
N SER A 13 21.74 -28.62 -11.26
CA SER A 13 20.83 -27.91 -12.14
C SER A 13 19.41 -28.25 -11.69
N GLY A 14 18.79 -27.37 -10.91
CA GLY A 14 17.43 -27.62 -10.46
C GLY A 14 16.86 -26.56 -9.54
N THR A 15 16.24 -25.54 -10.12
CA THR A 15 14.94 -25.10 -9.63
C THR A 15 14.03 -24.97 -10.83
N ALA A 16 13.25 -26.02 -11.08
CA ALA A 16 11.96 -25.88 -11.71
C ALA A 16 11.20 -24.77 -10.95
N LEU A 17 10.82 -23.72 -11.66
CA LEU A 17 9.89 -22.72 -11.12
C LEU A 17 8.59 -23.48 -10.84
N ALA A 18 8.30 -23.71 -9.57
CA ALA A 18 7.01 -24.22 -9.15
C ALA A 18 5.91 -23.36 -9.79
N GLU A 19 4.94 -24.00 -10.44
CA GLU A 19 3.75 -23.32 -10.94
C GLU A 19 3.10 -22.59 -9.75
N GLY A 20 3.27 -21.26 -9.71
CA GLY A 20 2.88 -20.43 -8.57
C GLY A 20 3.88 -19.34 -8.18
N GLY A 21 5.15 -19.37 -8.61
CA GLY A 21 6.09 -18.27 -8.38
C GLY A 21 6.28 -17.86 -6.89
N MET A 22 7.02 -16.77 -6.65
CA MET A 22 7.28 -16.28 -5.29
C MET A 22 6.02 -15.65 -4.66
N LEU A 23 5.15 -15.07 -5.48
CA LEU A 23 3.93 -14.37 -5.04
C LEU A 23 2.90 -15.32 -4.41
N GLN A 24 2.62 -16.47 -5.04
CA GLN A 24 1.61 -17.42 -4.54
C GLN A 24 2.11 -18.23 -3.35
N GLY A 25 3.43 -18.36 -3.19
CA GLY A 25 4.05 -18.97 -2.02
C GLY A 25 4.11 -18.02 -0.82
N SER A 26 5.16 -17.21 -0.75
CA SER A 26 5.53 -16.50 0.49
C SER A 26 4.65 -15.28 0.79
N CYS A 27 4.14 -14.61 -0.24
CA CYS A 27 3.36 -13.38 -0.04
C CYS A 27 1.92 -13.68 0.42
N ALA A 28 1.34 -14.79 -0.03
CA ALA A 28 -0.02 -15.22 0.28
C ALA A 28 -0.25 -15.51 1.78
N ALA A 29 0.81 -15.77 2.54
CA ALA A 29 0.72 -16.00 4.00
C ALA A 29 0.22 -14.77 4.78
N CYS A 30 0.40 -13.57 4.23
CA CYS A 30 -0.03 -12.30 4.84
C CYS A 30 -0.98 -11.49 3.95
N HIS A 31 -0.86 -11.62 2.63
CA HIS A 31 -1.60 -10.84 1.66
C HIS A 31 -2.66 -11.68 0.95
N ASN A 32 -3.85 -11.12 0.80
CA ASN A 32 -4.88 -11.68 -0.05
C ASN A 32 -4.59 -11.36 -1.53
N ILE A 33 -4.09 -12.36 -2.26
CA ILE A 33 -3.71 -12.23 -3.68
C ILE A 33 -4.77 -12.79 -4.66
N THR A 34 -5.77 -13.51 -4.15
CA THR A 34 -6.82 -14.14 -4.98
C THR A 34 -8.12 -13.36 -4.97
N GLY A 35 -8.38 -12.60 -3.89
CA GLY A 35 -9.67 -12.00 -3.65
C GLY A 35 -10.73 -13.05 -3.27
N PRO A 36 -11.99 -12.61 -3.07
CA PRO A 36 -12.40 -11.20 -2.94
C PRO A 36 -11.84 -10.57 -1.64
N ALA A 37 -12.08 -9.27 -1.44
CA ALA A 37 -11.77 -8.61 -0.17
C ALA A 37 -12.55 -9.23 1.00
N ALA A 38 -12.20 -8.83 2.23
CA ALA A 38 -12.84 -9.34 3.45
C ALA A 38 -14.36 -9.13 3.44
N GLN A 39 -15.10 -10.15 3.90
CA GLN A 39 -16.56 -10.16 3.88
C GLN A 39 -17.19 -9.83 5.23
N THR A 40 -16.45 -10.04 6.31
CA THR A 40 -16.85 -9.72 7.68
C THR A 40 -15.88 -8.72 8.31
N LEU A 41 -16.33 -8.01 9.35
CA LEU A 41 -15.43 -7.15 10.13
C LEU A 41 -14.32 -7.97 10.82
N LYS A 42 -14.65 -9.19 11.25
CA LYS A 42 -13.67 -10.13 11.83
C LYS A 42 -12.52 -10.40 10.85
N ASP A 43 -12.84 -10.72 9.59
CA ASP A 43 -11.83 -10.99 8.56
C ASP A 43 -11.02 -9.73 8.23
N ALA A 44 -11.70 -8.57 8.18
CA ALA A 44 -11.05 -7.29 7.91
C ALA A 44 -10.03 -6.91 9.00
N PHE A 45 -10.37 -7.12 10.28
CA PHE A 45 -9.48 -6.84 11.41
C PHE A 45 -8.37 -7.87 11.57
N ALA A 46 -8.54 -9.09 11.05
CA ALA A 46 -7.52 -10.14 11.05
C ALA A 46 -6.46 -9.99 9.93
N LYS A 47 -6.62 -9.01 9.02
CA LYS A 47 -5.68 -8.78 7.91
C LYS A 47 -4.27 -8.48 8.45
N LYS A 48 -3.28 -9.27 8.01
CA LYS A 48 -1.86 -9.03 8.30
C LYS A 48 -1.22 -8.07 7.30
N GLY A 49 -1.67 -8.10 6.05
CA GLY A 49 -1.24 -7.20 4.98
C GLY A 49 -2.42 -6.65 4.18
N PRO A 50 -2.21 -5.61 3.35
CA PRO A 50 -3.21 -5.14 2.40
C PRO A 50 -3.52 -6.22 1.36
N ASP A 51 -4.74 -6.19 0.84
CA ASP A 51 -5.13 -7.00 -0.31
C ASP A 51 -4.27 -6.61 -1.53
N LEU A 52 -3.79 -7.62 -2.26
CA LEU A 52 -2.93 -7.49 -3.43
C LEU A 52 -3.59 -8.01 -4.71
N PHE A 53 -4.76 -8.66 -4.63
CA PHE A 53 -5.50 -9.16 -5.80
C PHE A 53 -5.94 -8.08 -6.81
N TYR A 54 -5.76 -6.80 -6.47
CA TYR A 54 -5.93 -5.63 -7.35
C TYR A 54 -4.70 -4.71 -7.40
N ALA A 55 -3.52 -5.23 -7.07
CA ALA A 55 -2.29 -4.43 -6.99
C ALA A 55 -1.97 -3.68 -8.30
N GLY A 56 -2.24 -4.28 -9.45
CA GLY A 56 -2.02 -3.67 -10.76
C GLY A 56 -2.97 -2.53 -11.11
N ASN A 57 -4.14 -2.43 -10.44
CA ASN A 57 -4.97 -1.23 -10.51
C ASN A 57 -4.45 -0.11 -9.60
N LYS A 58 -3.75 -0.46 -8.53
CA LYS A 58 -3.47 0.42 -7.39
C LYS A 58 -2.09 1.07 -7.45
N TYR A 59 -1.05 0.26 -7.63
CA TYR A 59 0.33 0.67 -7.43
C TYR A 59 1.01 1.03 -8.75
N ARG A 60 2.07 1.83 -8.65
CA ARG A 60 3.04 2.03 -9.74
C ARG A 60 4.10 0.93 -9.69
N GLN A 61 4.46 0.37 -10.85
CA GLN A 61 5.38 -0.76 -10.91
C GLN A 61 6.79 -0.38 -10.42
N GLU A 62 7.28 0.79 -10.81
CA GLU A 62 8.61 1.28 -10.43
C GLU A 62 8.71 1.45 -8.91
N TRP A 63 7.61 1.92 -8.29
CA TRP A 63 7.51 2.02 -6.85
C TRP A 63 7.51 0.64 -6.18
N LEU A 64 6.76 -0.34 -6.69
CA LEU A 64 6.78 -1.71 -6.15
C LEU A 64 8.20 -2.29 -6.15
N VAL A 65 8.91 -2.16 -7.28
CA VAL A 65 10.28 -2.67 -7.40
C VAL A 65 11.21 -2.00 -6.38
N SER A 66 11.12 -0.67 -6.23
CA SER A 66 11.94 0.08 -5.26
C SER A 66 11.59 -0.27 -3.81
N TRP A 67 10.30 -0.25 -3.47
CA TRP A 67 9.81 -0.49 -2.12
C TRP A 67 10.05 -1.92 -1.64
N LEU A 68 9.94 -2.94 -2.51
CA LEU A 68 10.24 -4.32 -2.14
C LEU A 68 11.72 -4.57 -1.79
N GLN A 69 12.64 -3.74 -2.32
CA GLN A 69 14.06 -3.78 -1.97
C GLN A 69 14.37 -3.01 -0.67
N LYS A 70 13.55 -2.01 -0.32
CA LYS A 70 13.71 -1.22 0.90
C LYS A 70 12.34 -0.84 1.46
N PRO A 71 11.63 -1.78 2.11
CA PRO A 71 10.29 -1.52 2.58
C PRO A 71 10.27 -0.46 3.68
N ALA A 72 9.38 0.51 3.53
CA ALA A 72 9.09 1.52 4.53
C ALA A 72 7.64 1.38 5.03
N ARG A 73 7.40 1.73 6.30
CA ARG A 73 6.08 1.65 6.91
C ARG A 73 5.12 2.66 6.30
N ILE A 74 4.06 2.16 5.65
CA ILE A 74 2.99 2.99 5.06
C ILE A 74 1.84 3.22 6.06
N ARG A 75 1.56 2.24 6.91
CA ARG A 75 0.53 2.34 7.96
C ARG A 75 1.21 2.45 9.32
N PRO A 76 1.20 3.63 9.97
CA PRO A 76 1.89 3.84 11.24
C PRO A 76 1.47 2.81 12.29
N ALA A 77 0.17 2.60 12.48
CA ALA A 77 -0.39 1.64 13.41
C ALA A 77 -0.81 0.30 12.76
N GLY A 78 -0.15 -0.14 11.68
CA GLY A 78 -0.46 -1.44 11.05
C GLY A 78 -1.83 -1.50 10.32
N MET A 79 -2.27 -2.70 9.94
CA MET A 79 -3.50 -2.89 9.15
C MET A 79 -4.77 -2.56 9.94
N PHE A 80 -4.85 -3.04 11.18
CA PHE A 80 -5.91 -2.69 12.13
C PHE A 80 -5.28 -2.03 13.37
N TYR A 81 -5.41 -0.71 13.45
CA TYR A 81 -4.74 0.09 14.50
C TYR A 81 -5.07 -0.35 15.92
N GLY A 82 -6.28 -0.88 16.18
CA GLY A 82 -6.70 -1.35 17.50
C GLY A 82 -5.83 -2.47 18.07
N GLY A 83 -5.11 -3.22 17.23
CA GLY A 83 -4.15 -4.24 17.68
C GLY A 83 -2.73 -3.73 17.93
N HIS A 84 -2.49 -2.44 17.72
CA HIS A 84 -1.15 -1.86 17.67
C HIS A 84 -1.03 -0.55 18.47
N VAL A 85 -1.97 -0.28 19.36
CA VAL A 85 -1.98 0.90 20.23
C VAL A 85 -1.98 0.47 21.70
N LYS A 86 -1.36 1.29 22.54
CA LYS A 86 -1.32 1.16 23.99
C LYS A 86 -1.60 2.51 24.64
N THR A 87 -2.07 2.50 25.87
CA THR A 87 -2.23 3.75 26.64
C THR A 87 -0.86 4.35 26.94
N GLY A 88 -0.67 5.60 26.52
CA GLY A 88 0.51 6.41 26.79
C GLY A 88 0.22 7.56 27.75
N SER A 89 1.24 8.38 28.00
CA SER A 89 1.15 9.49 28.98
C SER A 89 0.35 10.69 28.48
N LYS A 90 0.23 10.85 27.15
CA LYS A 90 -0.46 11.96 26.48
C LYS A 90 -1.68 11.51 25.65
N GLY A 91 -2.11 10.26 25.83
CA GLY A 91 -3.13 9.60 25.02
C GLY A 91 -2.65 8.25 24.51
N ASP A 92 -3.41 7.64 23.60
CA ASP A 92 -3.02 6.38 22.97
C ASP A 92 -1.79 6.57 22.07
N GLU A 93 -0.81 5.67 22.22
CA GLU A 93 0.45 5.65 21.49
C GLU A 93 0.56 4.35 20.70
N ILE A 94 1.29 4.36 19.59
CA ILE A 94 1.60 3.13 18.85
C ILE A 94 2.51 2.24 19.70
N ASP A 95 2.19 0.94 19.79
CA ASP A 95 3.09 -0.07 20.35
C ASP A 95 3.94 -0.70 19.23
N PRO A 96 5.20 -0.24 19.03
CA PRO A 96 6.03 -0.73 17.94
C PRO A 96 6.38 -2.22 18.07
N SER A 97 6.31 -2.80 19.27
CA SER A 97 6.63 -4.22 19.50
C SER A 97 5.63 -5.17 18.84
N THR A 98 4.41 -4.68 18.57
CA THR A 98 3.35 -5.45 17.92
C THR A 98 3.40 -5.39 16.39
N LEU A 99 4.26 -4.54 15.84
CA LEU A 99 4.30 -4.27 14.41
C LEU A 99 5.22 -5.26 13.69
N ILE A 100 4.72 -5.80 12.58
CA ILE A 100 5.47 -6.71 11.72
C ILE A 100 6.29 -5.91 10.70
N SER A 101 7.54 -6.29 10.47
CA SER A 101 8.38 -5.76 9.38
C SER A 101 8.15 -6.54 8.09
N HIS A 102 8.17 -5.85 6.96
CA HIS A 102 8.02 -6.50 5.66
C HIS A 102 9.32 -7.19 5.22
N VAL A 103 9.20 -8.25 4.43
CA VAL A 103 10.34 -8.96 3.84
C VAL A 103 11.09 -8.06 2.84
N VAL A 104 12.42 -8.20 2.78
CA VAL A 104 13.27 -7.50 1.82
C VAL A 104 13.59 -8.46 0.68
N LEU A 105 13.40 -8.01 -0.56
CA LEU A 105 13.68 -8.79 -1.75
C LEU A 105 14.95 -8.31 -2.46
N SER A 106 15.62 -9.22 -3.17
CA SER A 106 16.64 -8.85 -4.14
C SER A 106 16.02 -8.03 -5.28
N LYS A 107 16.83 -7.28 -6.03
CA LYS A 107 16.33 -6.54 -7.21
C LYS A 107 15.62 -7.46 -8.21
N ALA A 108 16.15 -8.66 -8.44
CA ALA A 108 15.59 -9.61 -9.40
C ALA A 108 14.21 -10.11 -8.93
N ASP A 109 14.10 -10.53 -7.65
CA ASP A 109 12.84 -11.00 -7.08
C ASP A 109 11.80 -9.87 -7.00
N ALA A 110 12.21 -8.68 -6.57
CA ALA A 110 11.36 -7.50 -6.54
C ALA A 110 10.79 -7.18 -7.94
N THR A 111 11.63 -7.29 -8.99
CA THR A 111 11.18 -7.08 -10.38
C THR A 111 10.16 -8.14 -10.81
N SER A 112 10.43 -9.42 -10.51
CA SER A 112 9.52 -10.52 -10.85
C SER A 112 8.18 -10.40 -10.13
N VAL A 113 8.20 -10.21 -8.81
CA VAL A 113 6.99 -10.08 -7.99
C VAL A 113 6.19 -8.84 -8.40
N ALA A 114 6.84 -7.70 -8.65
CA ALA A 114 6.16 -6.51 -9.13
C ALA A 114 5.46 -6.77 -10.48
N ALA A 115 6.11 -7.45 -11.42
CA ALA A 115 5.51 -7.78 -12.71
C ALA A 115 4.28 -8.70 -12.58
N GLU A 116 4.27 -9.64 -11.64
CA GLU A 116 3.11 -10.48 -11.35
C GLU A 116 1.96 -9.68 -10.71
N LEU A 117 2.27 -8.87 -9.70
CA LEU A 117 1.31 -7.97 -9.06
C LEU A 117 0.64 -7.02 -10.05
N MET A 118 1.40 -6.52 -11.03
CA MET A 118 0.86 -5.62 -12.05
C MET A 118 -0.15 -6.29 -12.98
N LYS A 119 -0.19 -7.63 -13.07
CA LYS A 119 -1.22 -8.35 -13.84
C LYS A 119 -2.57 -8.40 -13.11
N LEU A 120 -2.58 -8.18 -11.79
CA LEU A 120 -3.77 -8.28 -10.96
C LEU A 120 -4.62 -7.01 -11.08
N LYS A 121 -5.58 -7.05 -12.01
CA LYS A 121 -6.41 -5.88 -12.38
C LYS A 121 -7.94 -6.15 -12.44
N PRO A 122 -8.55 -6.80 -11.44
CA PRO A 122 -9.97 -7.15 -11.48
C PRO A 122 -10.91 -5.93 -11.46
N HIS A 123 -10.41 -4.73 -11.09
CA HIS A 123 -11.21 -3.51 -10.95
C HIS A 123 -10.92 -2.47 -12.04
N ASN A 124 -10.58 -2.92 -13.25
CA ASN A 124 -10.43 -2.02 -14.41
C ASN A 124 -11.69 -1.19 -14.68
N ASP A 125 -12.87 -1.70 -14.35
CA ASP A 125 -14.14 -0.99 -14.48
C ASP A 125 -14.25 0.22 -13.53
N LEU A 126 -13.64 0.17 -12.35
CA LEU A 126 -13.58 1.30 -11.41
C LEU A 126 -12.59 2.35 -11.91
N ILE A 127 -11.45 1.90 -12.43
CA ILE A 127 -10.41 2.78 -12.98
C ILE A 127 -10.92 3.51 -14.22
N ALA A 128 -11.62 2.81 -15.14
CA ALA A 128 -12.12 3.38 -16.38
C ALA A 128 -13.19 4.49 -16.19
N LYS A 129 -13.77 4.62 -14.99
CA LYS A 129 -14.75 5.68 -14.65
C LYS A 129 -14.08 6.99 -14.24
N GLU A 130 -12.81 6.97 -13.88
CA GLU A 130 -12.11 8.15 -13.40
C GLU A 130 -11.36 8.85 -14.52
N LYS A 131 -11.43 10.19 -14.51
CA LYS A 131 -10.66 11.05 -15.38
C LYS A 131 -9.98 12.13 -14.54
N ILE A 132 -8.66 12.12 -14.53
CA ILE A 132 -7.84 13.08 -13.78
C ILE A 132 -7.30 14.11 -14.77
N GLU A 133 -7.86 15.30 -14.71
CA GLU A 133 -7.36 16.43 -15.48
C GLU A 133 -6.04 16.92 -14.88
N PRO A 134 -5.09 17.45 -15.68
CA PRO A 134 -3.92 18.12 -15.15
C PRO A 134 -4.31 19.30 -14.25
N GLY A 135 -3.63 19.43 -13.11
CA GLY A 135 -3.93 20.48 -12.15
C GLY A 135 -2.93 20.53 -11.00
N SER A 136 -3.15 21.49 -10.11
CA SER A 136 -2.41 21.61 -8.86
C SER A 136 -3.27 22.28 -7.80
N VAL A 137 -2.99 21.98 -6.54
CA VAL A 137 -3.61 22.66 -5.40
C VAL A 137 -2.48 23.21 -4.53
N PRO A 138 -2.50 24.51 -4.18
CA PRO A 138 -1.54 25.07 -3.23
C PRO A 138 -1.60 24.32 -1.90
N ARG A 139 -0.44 23.98 -1.35
CA ARG A 139 -0.32 23.13 -0.16
C ARG A 139 -1.25 23.56 0.98
N GLN A 140 -1.26 24.86 1.31
CA GLN A 140 -2.09 25.42 2.38
C GLN A 140 -3.61 25.24 2.12
N MET A 141 -4.06 25.47 0.88
CA MET A 141 -5.48 25.29 0.53
C MET A 141 -5.87 23.81 0.53
N GLY A 142 -4.98 22.95 0.03
CA GLY A 142 -5.18 21.51 0.04
C GLY A 142 -5.23 20.95 1.46
N GLU A 143 -4.34 21.40 2.35
CA GLU A 143 -4.34 21.02 3.75
C GLU A 143 -5.62 21.50 4.46
N MET A 144 -6.04 22.74 4.23
CA MET A 144 -7.29 23.26 4.81
C MET A 144 -8.48 22.40 4.39
N ALA A 145 -8.59 22.04 3.11
CA ALA A 145 -9.63 21.16 2.62
C ALA A 145 -9.53 19.75 3.22
N PHE A 146 -8.34 19.17 3.22
CA PHE A 146 -8.08 17.82 3.71
C PHE A 146 -8.37 17.69 5.21
N ASN A 147 -7.99 18.68 6.01
CA ASN A 147 -8.17 18.69 7.46
C ASN A 147 -9.53 19.25 7.87
N LYS A 148 -9.76 20.56 7.65
CA LYS A 148 -10.88 21.27 8.29
C LYS A 148 -12.23 20.96 7.66
N PHE A 149 -12.29 20.80 6.33
CA PHE A 149 -13.56 20.57 5.64
C PHE A 149 -13.89 19.08 5.49
N LEU A 150 -12.88 18.24 5.26
CA LEU A 150 -13.08 16.83 5.00
C LEU A 150 -12.74 15.94 6.20
N GLY A 151 -11.93 16.38 7.16
CA GLY A 151 -11.56 15.60 8.35
C GLY A 151 -10.66 14.40 8.03
N CYS A 152 -10.03 14.34 6.85
CA CYS A 152 -9.19 13.21 6.44
C CYS A 152 -7.96 13.07 7.35
N MET A 153 -7.46 14.19 7.88
CA MET A 153 -6.31 14.24 8.79
C MET A 153 -6.58 13.55 10.14
N ALA A 154 -7.84 13.33 10.52
CA ALA A 154 -8.15 12.57 11.74
C ALA A 154 -7.61 11.13 11.70
N CYS A 155 -7.42 10.57 10.49
CA CYS A 155 -6.89 9.22 10.31
C CYS A 155 -5.56 9.16 9.57
N HIS A 156 -5.25 10.14 8.72
CA HIS A 156 -4.10 10.08 7.81
C HIS A 156 -3.00 11.07 8.18
N LEU A 157 -1.75 10.63 8.03
CA LEU A 157 -0.57 11.50 8.04
C LEU A 157 -0.40 12.22 6.70
N ILE A 158 -0.08 13.52 6.75
CA ILE A 158 0.28 14.32 5.56
C ILE A 158 1.74 14.80 5.58
N GLU A 159 2.46 14.54 6.68
CA GLU A 159 3.91 14.62 6.84
C GLU A 159 4.32 13.61 7.93
N PRO A 160 5.61 13.27 8.11
CA PRO A 160 6.05 12.49 9.25
C PRO A 160 5.53 13.08 10.57
N GLU A 161 4.88 12.24 11.38
CA GLU A 161 4.33 12.62 12.69
C GLU A 161 3.22 13.70 12.70
N TYR A 162 2.75 14.14 11.53
CA TYR A 162 1.69 15.14 11.41
C TYR A 162 0.39 14.57 10.79
N GLY A 163 -0.59 14.35 11.65
CA GLY A 163 -1.92 13.82 11.31
C GLY A 163 -2.30 12.59 12.14
N GLY A 164 -3.26 11.80 11.65
CA GLY A 164 -3.73 10.58 12.33
C GLY A 164 -2.91 9.34 11.97
N PHE A 165 -2.93 8.34 12.87
CA PHE A 165 -2.16 7.09 12.73
C PHE A 165 -2.98 5.86 12.33
N SER A 166 -4.32 5.97 12.31
CA SER A 166 -5.23 4.85 12.04
C SER A 166 -5.36 4.51 10.55
N GLY A 167 -5.05 5.46 9.66
CA GLY A 167 -4.95 5.28 8.22
C GLY A 167 -3.50 5.24 7.73
N PRO A 168 -3.28 4.91 6.45
CA PRO A 168 -1.96 5.03 5.85
C PRO A 168 -1.48 6.48 5.78
N GLU A 169 -0.17 6.69 5.78
CA GLU A 169 0.42 7.96 5.36
C GLU A 169 0.01 8.28 3.92
N LEU A 170 -0.13 9.58 3.63
CA LEU A 170 -0.47 10.06 2.31
C LEU A 170 0.58 11.01 1.70
N TYR A 171 1.64 11.36 2.43
CA TYR A 171 2.69 12.25 1.95
C TYR A 171 3.60 11.61 0.90
N THR A 172 3.56 10.28 0.74
CA THR A 172 4.17 9.57 -0.40
C THR A 172 3.14 8.95 -1.34
N ALA A 173 1.83 9.23 -1.16
CA ALA A 173 0.75 8.56 -1.87
C ALA A 173 0.90 8.63 -3.40
N ALA A 174 1.24 9.79 -3.97
CA ALA A 174 1.33 9.92 -5.43
C ALA A 174 2.60 9.26 -6.01
N LYS A 175 3.65 9.04 -5.20
CA LYS A 175 4.82 8.23 -5.59
C LYS A 175 4.45 6.75 -5.73
N ARG A 176 3.48 6.27 -4.95
CA ARG A 176 3.13 4.85 -4.84
C ARG A 176 1.86 4.45 -5.59
N LEU A 177 0.86 5.32 -5.65
CA LEU A 177 -0.46 5.05 -6.20
C LEU A 177 -0.64 5.65 -7.59
N GLN A 178 -1.41 4.95 -8.42
CA GLN A 178 -1.95 5.48 -9.67
C GLN A 178 -3.05 6.52 -9.37
N PRO A 179 -3.15 7.61 -10.14
CA PRO A 179 -4.06 8.71 -9.82
C PRO A 179 -5.55 8.32 -9.96
N GLU A 180 -5.89 7.47 -10.91
CA GLU A 180 -7.25 6.93 -11.09
C GLU A 180 -7.64 6.00 -9.92
N TYR A 181 -6.68 5.26 -9.36
CA TYR A 181 -6.92 4.52 -8.11
C TYR A 181 -7.19 5.47 -6.95
N MET A 182 -6.39 6.55 -6.80
CA MET A 182 -6.62 7.53 -5.75
C MET A 182 -8.03 8.13 -5.86
N ALA A 183 -8.44 8.55 -7.05
CA ALA A 183 -9.77 9.10 -7.27
C ALA A 183 -10.90 8.10 -7.00
N SER A 184 -10.83 6.91 -7.58
CA SER A 184 -11.87 5.89 -7.40
C SER A 184 -11.97 5.41 -5.95
N PHE A 185 -10.84 5.31 -5.24
CA PHE A 185 -10.85 4.96 -3.82
C PHE A 185 -11.43 6.08 -2.96
N ILE A 186 -11.10 7.35 -3.22
CA ILE A 186 -11.72 8.50 -2.52
C ILE A 186 -13.24 8.56 -2.79
N ARG A 187 -13.66 8.26 -4.03
CA ARG A 187 -15.06 8.24 -4.44
C ARG A 187 -15.87 7.18 -3.70
N SER A 188 -15.34 5.97 -3.59
CA SER A 188 -16.02 4.86 -2.92
C SER A 188 -15.03 3.82 -2.40
N PRO A 189 -14.51 3.99 -1.18
CA PRO A 189 -13.61 3.01 -0.56
C PRO A 189 -14.25 1.63 -0.47
N GLN A 190 -15.58 1.58 -0.25
CA GLN A 190 -16.36 0.36 -0.10
C GLN A 190 -16.57 -0.41 -1.41
N ALA A 191 -16.37 0.23 -2.57
CA ALA A 191 -16.34 -0.47 -3.86
C ALA A 191 -15.07 -1.33 -4.02
N TRP A 192 -13.97 -0.93 -3.37
CA TRP A 192 -12.70 -1.67 -3.37
C TRP A 192 -12.64 -2.71 -2.24
N ASP A 193 -13.08 -2.32 -1.05
CA ASP A 193 -13.17 -3.20 0.11
C ASP A 193 -14.44 -2.86 0.90
N ARG A 194 -15.43 -3.77 0.88
CA ARG A 194 -16.72 -3.59 1.56
C ARG A 194 -16.59 -3.31 3.07
N LYS A 195 -15.47 -3.67 3.68
CA LYS A 195 -15.16 -3.45 5.11
C LYS A 195 -14.10 -2.37 5.33
N SER A 196 -13.82 -1.55 4.31
CA SER A 196 -12.97 -0.38 4.44
C SER A 196 -13.49 0.55 5.54
N MET A 197 -12.58 0.94 6.43
CA MET A 197 -12.85 1.91 7.50
C MET A 197 -12.83 3.36 7.00
N MET A 198 -12.30 3.62 5.80
CA MET A 198 -12.37 4.96 5.22
C MET A 198 -13.81 5.24 4.81
N PRO A 199 -14.46 6.29 5.34
CA PRO A 199 -15.86 6.57 5.01
C PRO A 199 -16.00 7.07 3.57
N ASN A 200 -17.09 6.71 2.91
CA ASN A 200 -17.51 7.36 1.68
C ASN A 200 -18.11 8.73 2.02
N LYS A 201 -17.39 9.81 1.67
CA LYS A 201 -17.84 11.20 1.91
C LYS A 201 -18.70 11.78 0.78
N GLN A 202 -19.02 10.99 -0.24
CA GLN A 202 -19.84 11.38 -1.39
C GLN A 202 -19.35 12.68 -2.03
N LEU A 203 -18.03 12.80 -2.23
CA LEU A 203 -17.41 13.99 -2.78
C LEU A 203 -17.79 14.17 -4.25
N SER A 204 -17.93 15.42 -4.68
CA SER A 204 -18.07 15.77 -6.08
C SER A 204 -16.78 15.51 -6.87
N ASP A 205 -16.89 15.36 -8.19
CA ASP A 205 -15.74 15.13 -9.07
C ASP A 205 -14.64 16.18 -8.90
N GLY A 206 -15.04 17.46 -8.82
CA GLY A 206 -14.10 18.56 -8.60
C GLY A 206 -13.37 18.49 -7.27
N ASN A 207 -14.02 17.99 -6.21
CA ASN A 207 -13.36 17.79 -4.92
C ASN A 207 -12.43 16.57 -4.94
N ILE A 208 -12.81 15.50 -5.63
CA ILE A 208 -11.95 14.32 -5.82
C ILE A 208 -10.68 14.71 -6.58
N GLN A 209 -10.78 15.44 -7.70
CA GLN A 209 -9.61 15.90 -8.45
C GLN A 209 -8.70 16.79 -7.59
N LYS A 210 -9.26 17.75 -6.84
CA LYS A 210 -8.48 18.58 -5.91
C LYS A 210 -7.75 17.76 -4.86
N MET A 211 -8.35 16.68 -4.35
CA MET A 211 -7.69 15.79 -3.39
C MET A 211 -6.56 14.99 -4.03
N VAL A 212 -6.75 14.47 -5.25
CA VAL A 212 -5.66 13.81 -6.00
C VAL A 212 -4.49 14.76 -6.20
N HIS A 213 -4.73 15.99 -6.67
CA HIS A 213 -3.69 17.00 -6.85
C HIS A 213 -3.01 17.40 -5.55
N TYR A 214 -3.75 17.46 -4.45
CA TYR A 214 -3.15 17.73 -3.15
C TYR A 214 -2.18 16.61 -2.73
N LEU A 215 -2.54 15.33 -2.95
CA LEU A 215 -1.63 14.21 -2.68
C LEU A 215 -0.38 14.21 -3.59
N GLU A 216 -0.53 14.69 -4.82
CA GLU A 216 0.59 14.96 -5.73
C GLU A 216 1.50 16.08 -5.22
N THR A 217 0.93 17.18 -4.72
CA THR A 217 1.68 18.28 -4.08
C THR A 217 2.49 17.76 -2.89
N LEU A 218 1.88 17.02 -1.96
CA LEU A 218 2.58 16.45 -0.79
C LEU A 218 3.77 15.56 -1.20
N SER A 219 3.57 14.74 -2.24
CA SER A 219 4.59 13.81 -2.72
C SER A 219 5.79 14.49 -3.39
N LYS A 220 5.62 15.70 -3.94
CA LYS A 220 6.72 16.47 -4.54
C LYS A 220 7.61 17.11 -3.49
N GLU A 221 7.07 17.49 -2.34
CA GLU A 221 7.79 18.22 -1.30
C GLU A 221 8.53 17.30 -0.31
N GLY A 222 8.09 16.05 -0.16
CA GLY A 222 8.77 15.01 0.62
C GLY A 222 10.13 14.55 0.04
N THR A 223 10.75 15.32 -0.86
CA THR A 223 12.17 15.21 -1.25
C THR A 223 13.07 16.25 -0.56
N ASN A 224 12.50 17.15 0.23
CA ASN A 224 13.24 18.23 0.90
C ASN A 224 13.53 17.96 2.40
N GLY A 225 13.21 16.76 2.89
CA GLY A 225 13.63 16.29 4.21
C GLY A 225 14.69 15.21 4.05
N ASN A 226 15.93 15.56 4.41
CA ASN A 226 17.12 14.69 4.46
C ASN A 226 16.86 13.32 5.11
#